data_AF-A0A1Z9T8H4-F1
#
_entry.id   AF-A0A1Z9T8H4-F1
#
_cell.length_a   1.000
_cell.length_b   1.000
_cell.length_c   1.000
_cell.angle_alpha   90.00
_cell.angle_beta   90.00
_cell.angle_gamma   90.00
#
_symmetry.space_group_name_H-M   'P 1'
#
loop_
_entity.id
_entity.type
_entity.pdbx_description
1 polymer ?
#
loop_
_entity_poly.entity_id
_entity_poly.type
_entity_poly.pdbx_seq_one_letter_code
_entity_poly.pdbx_strand_id
1 'polypeptide(L)'
;MLFYNWEKVKRESNGSVKDILTILHILTYKLPPVNRHDRIYKFWTKSFHGDSFLVNPEALFIQRRRYSDSEIAQYAGIASLRNYFEYQKTKDTRLDLLHFTGEEDSIKNNRLLQIEGDYIRFKFEEITLKELKWQ
;
A
#
# COMPACT_ATOMS: atom_id res chain seq x y z
N MET A 1 4.82 -9.84 2.64
CA MET A 1 5.23 -8.78 1.71
C MET A 1 4.53 -8.96 0.37
N LEU A 2 3.94 -7.87 -0.13
CA LEU A 2 3.28 -7.77 -1.41
C LEU A 2 4.19 -6.99 -2.36
N PHE A 3 4.37 -7.51 -3.59
CA PHE A 3 5.01 -6.81 -4.70
C PHE A 3 3.98 -6.38 -5.73
N TYR A 4 4.13 -5.16 -6.25
CA TYR A 4 3.22 -4.59 -7.24
C TYR A 4 3.91 -3.55 -8.13
N ASN A 5 3.28 -3.22 -9.24
CA ASN A 5 3.67 -2.10 -10.10
C ASN A 5 2.70 -0.93 -9.90
N TRP A 6 3.15 0.09 -9.16
CA TRP A 6 2.30 1.24 -8.84
C TRP A 6 1.80 2.01 -10.07
N GLU A 7 2.63 2.21 -11.09
CA GLU A 7 2.22 2.88 -12.33
C GLU A 7 1.10 2.13 -13.04
N LYS A 8 1.19 0.79 -13.08
CA LYS A 8 0.14 -0.05 -13.62
C LYS A 8 -1.13 0.00 -12.77
N VAL A 9 -1.02 -0.02 -11.45
CA VAL A 9 -2.17 0.13 -10.53
C VAL A 9 -2.89 1.45 -10.80
N LYS A 10 -2.17 2.58 -10.88
CA LYS A 10 -2.76 3.90 -11.20
C LYS A 10 -3.45 3.91 -12.56
N ARG A 11 -2.80 3.36 -13.59
CA ARG A 11 -3.35 3.31 -14.96
C ARG A 11 -4.63 2.48 -15.04
N GLU A 12 -4.61 1.26 -14.51
CA GLU A 12 -5.76 0.35 -14.61
C GLU A 12 -6.95 0.77 -13.73
N SER A 13 -6.69 1.50 -12.64
CA SER A 13 -7.72 2.09 -11.78
C SER A 13 -8.25 3.43 -12.28
N ASN A 14 -7.60 4.04 -13.28
CA ASN A 14 -7.88 5.40 -13.73
C ASN A 14 -7.90 6.41 -12.56
N GLY A 15 -7.01 6.23 -11.58
CA GLY A 15 -6.95 7.04 -10.35
C GLY A 15 -8.09 6.80 -9.34
N SER A 16 -9.03 5.89 -9.60
CA SER A 16 -10.12 5.60 -8.67
C SER A 16 -9.60 4.89 -7.42
N VAL A 17 -9.70 5.57 -6.28
CA VAL A 17 -9.31 5.06 -4.95
C VAL A 17 -9.91 3.69 -4.68
N LYS A 18 -11.20 3.51 -4.97
CA LYS A 18 -11.88 2.22 -4.74
C LYS A 18 -11.33 1.09 -5.63
N ASP A 19 -10.92 1.39 -6.87
CA ASP A 19 -10.31 0.41 -7.76
C ASP A 19 -8.86 0.09 -7.36
N ILE A 20 -8.09 1.09 -6.91
CA ILE A 20 -6.76 0.89 -6.32
C ILE A 20 -6.84 -0.12 -5.17
N LEU A 21 -7.76 0.10 -4.22
CA LEU A 21 -7.93 -0.81 -3.09
C LEU A 21 -8.39 -2.19 -3.52
N THR A 22 -9.22 -2.29 -4.55
CA THR A 22 -9.66 -3.57 -5.10
C THR A 22 -8.47 -4.35 -5.65
N ILE A 23 -7.59 -3.70 -6.42
CA ILE A 23 -6.37 -4.31 -6.95
C ILE A 23 -5.45 -4.75 -5.80
N LEU A 24 -5.15 -3.87 -4.86
CA LEU A 24 -4.28 -4.20 -3.72
C LEU A 24 -4.85 -5.34 -2.86
N HIS A 25 -6.17 -5.40 -2.67
CA HIS A 25 -6.85 -6.49 -1.96
C HIS A 25 -6.71 -7.83 -2.69
N ILE A 26 -6.90 -7.84 -4.02
CA ILE A 26 -6.68 -9.03 -4.86
C ILE A 26 -5.25 -9.53 -4.71
N LEU A 27 -4.26 -8.63 -4.79
CA LEU A 27 -2.86 -9.03 -4.72
C LEU A 27 -2.46 -9.53 -3.31
N THR A 28 -3.09 -8.98 -2.27
CA THR A 28 -2.87 -9.37 -0.88
C THR A 28 -3.41 -10.77 -0.60
N TYR A 29 -4.68 -11.02 -0.91
CA TYR A 29 -5.36 -12.25 -0.50
C TYR A 29 -5.44 -13.32 -1.59
N LYS A 30 -5.21 -12.95 -2.86
CA LYS A 30 -5.28 -13.85 -4.02
C LYS A 30 -6.60 -14.64 -4.09
N LEU A 31 -7.70 -14.02 -3.67
CA LEU A 31 -9.03 -14.63 -3.68
C LEU A 31 -9.65 -14.48 -5.08
N PRO A 32 -10.12 -15.57 -5.70
CA PRO A 32 -10.75 -15.50 -7.01
C PRO A 32 -12.13 -14.81 -6.94
N PRO A 33 -12.59 -14.19 -8.04
CA PRO A 33 -13.95 -13.67 -8.16
C PRO A 33 -14.98 -14.76 -7.90
N VAL A 34 -15.99 -14.44 -7.10
CA VAL A 34 -17.12 -15.37 -6.87
C VAL A 34 -17.93 -15.54 -8.16
N ASN A 35 -18.08 -14.48 -8.94
CA ASN A 35 -18.75 -14.49 -10.24
C ASN A 35 -18.33 -13.27 -11.10
N ARG A 36 -18.82 -13.20 -12.34
CA ARG A 36 -18.52 -12.12 -13.31
C ARG A 36 -19.01 -10.72 -12.92
N HIS A 37 -19.94 -10.63 -11.96
CA HIS A 37 -20.47 -9.35 -11.46
C HIS A 37 -19.67 -8.85 -10.25
N ASP A 38 -18.79 -9.68 -9.69
CA ASP A 38 -17.87 -9.29 -8.63
C ASP A 38 -16.91 -8.22 -9.16
N ARG A 39 -16.72 -7.16 -8.39
CA ARG A 39 -15.80 -6.08 -8.73
C ARG A 39 -14.38 -6.60 -8.96
N ILE A 40 -13.97 -7.62 -8.21
CA ILE A 40 -12.60 -8.16 -8.33
C ILE A 40 -12.37 -8.81 -9.70
N TYR A 41 -13.43 -9.29 -10.36
CA TYR A 41 -13.37 -9.88 -11.69
C TYR A 41 -12.72 -8.94 -12.72
N LYS A 42 -13.00 -7.63 -12.62
CA LYS A 42 -12.44 -6.59 -13.51
C LYS A 42 -10.90 -6.59 -13.56
N PHE A 43 -10.26 -6.97 -12.46
CA PHE A 43 -8.81 -6.90 -12.30
C PHE A 43 -8.13 -8.26 -12.16
N TRP A 44 -8.90 -9.31 -11.88
CA TRP A 44 -8.40 -10.65 -11.58
C TRP A 44 -7.51 -11.25 -12.67
N THR A 45 -7.83 -11.01 -13.94
CA THR A 45 -7.08 -11.54 -15.09
C THR A 45 -5.84 -10.71 -15.44
N LYS A 46 -5.60 -9.60 -14.74
CA LYS A 46 -4.48 -8.68 -15.03
C LYS A 46 -3.31 -8.96 -14.10
N SER A 47 -2.10 -8.99 -14.65
CA SER A 47 -0.87 -9.03 -13.84
C SER A 47 -0.51 -7.62 -13.35
N PHE A 48 -0.21 -7.48 -12.06
CA PHE A 48 0.27 -6.24 -11.44
C PHE A 48 1.67 -6.39 -10.84
N HIS A 49 2.46 -7.37 -11.30
CA HIS A 49 3.81 -7.60 -10.78
C HIS A 49 4.75 -6.41 -11.06
N GLY A 50 5.60 -6.07 -10.09
CA GLY A 50 6.60 -5.00 -10.13
C GLY A 50 7.41 -4.93 -8.84
N ASP A 51 8.27 -3.91 -8.73
CA ASP A 51 9.25 -3.81 -7.66
C ASP A 51 8.79 -2.96 -6.46
N SER A 52 7.65 -2.26 -6.59
CA SER A 52 7.02 -1.57 -5.46
C SER A 52 6.55 -2.61 -4.45
N PHE A 53 6.64 -2.29 -3.16
CA PHE A 53 6.33 -3.28 -2.13
C PHE A 53 5.63 -2.70 -0.90
N LEU A 54 4.83 -3.55 -0.27
CA LEU A 54 4.29 -3.38 1.09
C LEU A 54 4.77 -4.56 1.93
N VAL A 55 5.43 -4.31 3.06
CA VAL A 55 5.96 -5.39 3.91
C VAL A 55 4.82 -6.16 4.55
N ASN A 56 3.82 -5.46 5.11
CA ASN A 56 2.70 -6.07 5.82
C ASN A 56 1.32 -5.59 5.29
N PRO A 57 0.94 -6.01 4.08
CA PRO A 57 -0.33 -5.61 3.46
C PRO A 57 -1.56 -6.18 4.21
N GLU A 58 -1.45 -7.37 4.80
CA GLU A 58 -2.56 -8.00 5.53
C GLU A 58 -2.95 -7.18 6.76
N ALA A 59 -1.97 -6.71 7.55
CA ALA A 59 -2.22 -5.82 8.68
C ALA A 59 -2.99 -4.56 8.30
N LEU A 60 -2.56 -3.92 7.20
CA LEU A 60 -3.21 -2.74 6.65
C LEU A 60 -4.66 -3.03 6.27
N PHE A 61 -4.94 -4.17 5.63
CA PHE A 61 -6.30 -4.52 5.20
C PHE A 61 -7.20 -5.01 6.34
N ILE A 62 -6.67 -5.72 7.34
CA ILE A 62 -7.42 -6.11 8.54
C ILE A 62 -7.94 -4.86 9.26
N GLN A 63 -7.11 -3.82 9.36
CA GLN A 63 -7.45 -2.57 10.03
C GLN A 63 -8.12 -1.55 9.10
N ARG A 64 -8.41 -1.90 7.83
CA ARG A 64 -8.96 -0.98 6.81
C ARG A 64 -10.14 -0.17 7.30
N ARG A 65 -11.06 -0.77 8.08
CA ARG A 65 -12.27 -0.10 8.58
C ARG A 65 -11.99 1.11 9.49
N ARG A 66 -10.77 1.25 10.03
CA ARG A 66 -10.37 2.38 10.89
C ARG A 66 -9.85 3.58 10.09
N TYR A 67 -9.56 3.41 8.81
CA TYR A 67 -8.96 4.42 7.95
C TYR A 67 -9.81 4.65 6.70
N SER A 68 -9.62 5.79 6.05
CA SER A 68 -10.27 6.04 4.77
C SER A 68 -9.59 5.25 3.66
N ASP A 69 -10.35 4.89 2.63
CA ASP A 69 -9.79 4.25 1.45
C ASP A 69 -8.70 5.13 0.79
N SER A 70 -8.86 6.46 0.84
CA SER A 70 -7.87 7.40 0.30
C SER A 70 -6.53 7.34 1.05
N GLU A 71 -6.56 7.22 2.39
CA GLU A 71 -5.34 7.07 3.19
C GLU A 71 -4.57 5.80 2.82
N ILE A 72 -5.29 4.69 2.60
CA ILE A 72 -4.69 3.40 2.21
C ILE A 72 -4.09 3.49 0.80
N ALA A 73 -4.79 4.13 -0.14
CA ALA A 73 -4.29 4.33 -1.49
C ALA A 73 -3.03 5.21 -1.51
N GLN A 74 -3.02 6.31 -0.74
CA GLN A 74 -1.86 7.18 -0.59
C GLN A 74 -0.70 6.45 0.09
N TYR A 75 -0.97 5.67 1.14
CA TYR A 75 0.04 4.84 1.82
C TYR A 75 0.74 3.91 0.83
N ALA A 76 -0.02 3.18 0.01
CA ALA A 76 0.54 2.31 -1.02
C ALA A 76 1.28 3.10 -2.12
N GLY A 77 0.79 4.29 -2.49
CA GLY A 77 1.48 5.14 -3.45
C GLY A 77 2.84 5.62 -2.93
N ILE A 78 2.90 6.13 -1.72
CA ILE A 78 4.13 6.67 -1.12
C ILE A 78 5.11 5.51 -0.82
N ALA A 79 4.60 4.37 -0.35
CA ALA A 79 5.41 3.17 -0.16
C ALA A 79 6.09 2.67 -1.46
N SER A 80 5.49 2.95 -2.61
CA SER A 80 6.04 2.56 -3.91
C SER A 80 7.30 3.32 -4.32
N LEU A 81 7.58 4.46 -3.69
CA LEU A 81 8.77 5.27 -3.94
C LEU A 81 10.04 4.69 -3.30
N ARG A 82 9.89 3.73 -2.39
CA ARG A 82 11.01 3.09 -1.69
C ARG A 82 11.82 2.22 -2.64
N ASN A 83 13.14 2.24 -2.47
CA ASN A 83 14.04 1.36 -3.21
C ASN A 83 14.10 -0.03 -2.55
N TYR A 84 13.64 -1.06 -3.27
CA TYR A 84 13.64 -2.42 -2.76
C TYR A 84 15.05 -2.99 -2.53
N PHE A 85 16.05 -2.62 -3.35
CA PHE A 85 17.43 -3.06 -3.14
C PHE A 85 18.04 -2.49 -1.86
N GLU A 86 17.75 -1.23 -1.54
CA GLU A 86 18.13 -0.62 -0.26
C GLU A 86 17.46 -1.36 0.91
N TYR A 87 16.15 -1.58 0.84
CA TYR A 87 15.43 -2.38 1.84
C TYR A 87 16.03 -3.78 2.02
N GLN A 88 16.46 -4.45 0.95
CA GLN A 88 17.08 -5.77 1.07
C GLN A 88 18.37 -5.74 1.91
N LYS A 89 19.15 -4.66 1.83
CA LYS A 89 20.41 -4.47 2.56
C LYS A 89 20.18 -4.01 4.00
N THR A 90 19.33 -3.00 4.21
CA THR A 90 19.19 -2.31 5.50
C THR A 90 18.01 -2.81 6.33
N LYS A 91 17.00 -3.40 5.67
CA LYS A 91 15.66 -3.68 6.22
C LYS A 91 14.90 -2.43 6.67
N ASP A 92 15.35 -1.24 6.29
CA ASP A 92 14.66 0.01 6.59
C ASP A 92 13.39 0.13 5.75
N THR A 93 12.25 0.24 6.44
CA THR A 93 10.93 0.37 5.82
C THR A 93 10.49 1.80 5.60
N ARG A 94 11.27 2.78 6.07
CA ARG A 94 10.97 4.21 5.93
C ARG A 94 11.30 4.69 4.51
N LEU A 95 10.77 5.85 4.15
CA LEU A 95 11.10 6.55 2.92
C LEU A 95 11.82 7.86 3.27
N ASP A 96 12.98 8.10 2.67
CA ASP A 96 13.65 9.41 2.76
C ASP A 96 12.76 10.49 2.14
N LEU A 97 12.55 11.60 2.86
CA LEU A 97 11.66 12.68 2.45
C LEU A 97 12.13 13.31 1.12
N LEU A 98 13.42 13.25 0.79
CA LEU A 98 13.97 13.73 -0.49
C LEU A 98 13.40 12.98 -1.71
N HIS A 99 12.91 11.75 -1.53
CA HIS A 99 12.26 10.99 -2.59
C HIS A 99 10.78 11.33 -2.76
N PHE A 100 10.19 12.09 -1.84
CA PHE A 100 8.79 12.50 -1.91
C PHE A 100 8.67 13.90 -2.55
N THR A 101 8.07 13.96 -3.73
CA THR A 101 7.87 15.21 -4.49
C THR A 101 6.51 15.85 -4.30
N GLY A 102 5.68 15.31 -3.39
CA GLY A 102 4.35 15.85 -3.09
C GLY A 102 4.36 16.87 -1.96
N GLU A 103 3.18 17.38 -1.62
CA GLU A 103 3.01 18.30 -0.49
C GLU A 103 3.07 17.53 0.84
N GLU A 104 3.89 17.99 1.78
CA GLU A 104 3.98 17.38 3.13
C GLU A 104 2.63 17.32 3.84
N ASP A 105 1.73 18.26 3.56
CA ASP A 105 0.39 18.28 4.13
C ASP A 105 -0.41 17.03 3.77
N SER A 106 -0.15 16.42 2.60
CA SER A 106 -0.76 15.14 2.24
C SER A 106 -0.32 13.99 3.17
N ILE A 107 0.91 14.05 3.69
CA ILE A 107 1.43 13.08 4.66
C ILE A 107 0.86 13.38 6.04
N LYS A 108 0.87 14.66 6.46
CA LYS A 108 0.36 15.10 7.77
C LYS A 108 -1.14 14.80 7.94
N ASN A 109 -1.90 14.81 6.85
CA ASN A 109 -3.33 14.48 6.84
C ASN A 109 -3.62 12.97 6.73
N ASN A 110 -2.61 12.12 6.64
CA ASN A 110 -2.77 10.67 6.53
C ASN A 110 -2.35 9.95 7.82
N ARG A 111 -3.31 9.37 8.54
CA ARG A 111 -3.07 8.74 9.87
C ARG A 111 -2.23 7.45 9.81
N LEU A 112 -1.90 6.97 8.61
CA LEU A 112 -1.06 5.82 8.36
C LEU A 112 0.42 6.17 8.14
N LEU A 113 0.71 7.47 8.02
CA LEU A 113 2.03 8.00 7.73
C LEU A 113 2.44 8.97 8.82
N GLN A 114 3.75 9.06 9.09
CA GLN A 114 4.30 10.00 10.04
C GLN A 114 5.64 10.50 9.54
N ILE A 115 5.88 11.81 9.64
CA ILE A 115 7.19 12.40 9.38
C ILE A 115 7.99 12.33 10.68
N GLU A 116 9.14 11.68 10.66
CA GLU A 116 10.10 11.56 11.77
C GLU A 116 11.48 12.02 11.28
N GLY A 117 11.82 13.29 11.52
CA GLY A 117 13.03 13.91 10.96
C GLY A 117 12.94 13.97 9.43
N ASP A 118 13.94 13.42 8.76
CA ASP A 118 14.04 13.39 7.28
C ASP A 118 13.37 12.14 6.65
N TYR A 119 12.56 11.41 7.42
CA TYR A 119 11.95 10.16 6.98
C TYR A 119 10.44 10.14 7.14
N ILE A 120 9.77 9.47 6.20
CA ILE A 120 8.37 9.08 6.29
C ILE A 120 8.31 7.64 6.81
N ARG A 121 7.67 7.47 7.97
CA ARG A 121 7.40 6.19 8.59
C ARG A 121 6.01 5.70 8.22
N PHE A 122 5.90 4.39 8.02
CA PHE A 122 4.68 3.71 7.62
C PHE A 122 4.15 2.88 8.78
N LYS A 123 2.94 3.19 9.25
CA LYS A 123 2.38 2.62 10.47
C LYS A 123 2.38 1.09 10.53
N PHE A 124 2.17 0.42 9.41
CA PHE A 124 1.96 -1.04 9.38
C PHE A 124 3.17 -1.84 8.94
N GLU A 125 4.27 -1.23 8.49
CA GLU A 125 5.42 -2.00 7.98
C GLU A 125 6.22 -2.70 9.08
N GLU A 126 6.24 -2.14 10.30
CA GLU A 126 7.00 -2.66 11.45
C GLU A 126 6.16 -3.50 12.42
N ILE A 127 4.83 -3.57 12.22
CA ILE A 127 3.91 -4.28 13.11
C ILE A 127 3.90 -5.78 12.78
N THR A 128 3.89 -6.62 13.81
CA THR A 128 3.63 -8.06 13.70
C THR A 128 2.14 -8.39 13.81
N LEU A 129 1.66 -9.42 13.10
CA LEU A 129 0.25 -9.84 13.15
C LEU A 129 -0.25 -10.18 14.57
N LYS A 130 0.66 -10.54 15.50
CA LYS A 130 0.33 -10.81 16.89
C LYS A 130 -0.10 -9.54 17.63
N GLU A 131 0.53 -8.41 17.35
CA GLU A 131 0.22 -7.12 18.00
C GLU A 131 -1.15 -6.58 17.57
N LEU A 132 -1.64 -6.95 16.39
CA LEU A 132 -2.94 -6.52 15.86
C LEU A 132 -4.15 -7.25 16.45
N LYS A 133 -3.97 -8.45 17.01
CA LYS A 133 -5.08 -9.22 17.62
C LYS A 133 -5.51 -8.68 18.99
N TRP A 134 -4.73 -7.77 19.56
CA TRP A 134 -4.93 -7.23 20.92
C TRP A 134 -5.21 -5.71 20.94
N GLN A 135 -5.52 -5.09 19.78
CA GLN A 135 -5.82 -3.65 19.60
C GLN A 135 -7.13 -3.41 18.84
#